data_AF-A0A8H3MAP5-F1
#
_entry.id   AF-A0A8H3MAP5-F1
#
_cell.length_a   1.000
_cell.length_b   1.000
_cell.length_c   1.000
_cell.angle_alpha   90.00
_cell.angle_beta   90.00
_cell.angle_gamma   90.00
#
_symmetry.space_group_name_H-M   'P 1'
#
loop_
_entity.id
_entity.type
_entity.pdbx_description
1 polymer ?
#
loop_
_entity_poly.entity_id
_entity_poly.type
_entity_poly.pdbx_seq_one_letter_code
_entity_poly.pdbx_strand_id
1 'polypeptide(L)'
;MHQADVLYTRHVKSRRTIYLFYLNVKDVASRYEAIVPIGVALKGPAKNIKNMQGILTSSTITKCLEKIYDDPKNPLIWPKVFLSDRGSEFKGECEKLLRKHGVKIQKAKSKKTMGIIERSNKTFQVQFYSILDAYDLLDTSSDIIELDDLPGVVDSIVEDLNNSVTRLLGPMGYNEKRLSYDDSVIYLLDPSEYEGGRRRATDMNWFSKIYNIRESLVQKNQPVLYWLEDNEGNSPERSFVREELQVIPPDVEYPPQWILAN
;
A
#
# COMPACT_ATOMS: atom_id res chain seq x y z
N MET A 1 -2.75 13.00 7.03
CA MET A 1 -2.50 13.27 5.59
C MET A 1 -3.04 12.05 4.90
N HIS A 2 -3.88 12.19 3.89
CA HIS A 2 -4.40 11.01 3.19
C HIS A 2 -3.59 10.77 1.93
N GLN A 3 -3.21 9.52 1.71
CA GLN A 3 -2.74 9.04 0.42
C GLN A 3 -3.90 8.39 -0.31
N ALA A 4 -4.00 8.65 -1.61
CA ALA A 4 -5.01 8.01 -2.43
C ALA A 4 -4.42 7.51 -3.73
N ASP A 5 -4.94 6.37 -4.17
CA ASP A 5 -4.59 5.76 -5.44
C ASP A 5 -5.79 5.01 -6.01
N VAL A 6 -5.83 4.90 -7.34
CA VAL A 6 -6.80 4.08 -8.04
C VAL A 6 -6.16 2.72 -8.27
N LEU A 7 -6.79 1.67 -7.74
CA LEU A 7 -6.40 0.30 -8.04
C LEU A 7 -7.40 -0.34 -8.99
N TYR A 8 -6.92 -1.32 -9.77
CA TYR A 8 -7.79 -2.19 -10.53
C TYR A 8 -7.39 -3.65 -10.33
N THR A 9 -8.38 -4.53 -10.26
CA THR A 9 -8.20 -5.98 -10.23
C THR A 9 -8.74 -6.60 -11.50
N ARG A 10 -8.07 -7.65 -11.98
CA ARG A 10 -8.43 -8.37 -13.20
C ARG A 10 -8.80 -9.80 -12.82
N HIS A 11 -10.06 -10.17 -13.03
CA HIS A 11 -10.54 -11.53 -12.81
C HIS A 11 -10.92 -12.17 -14.15
N VAL A 12 -10.57 -13.44 -14.36
CA VAL A 12 -10.81 -14.17 -15.62
C VAL A 12 -11.61 -15.42 -15.32
N LYS A 13 -12.88 -15.44 -15.75
CA LYS A 13 -13.76 -16.61 -15.60
C LYS A 13 -14.54 -16.86 -16.89
N SER A 14 -14.71 -18.13 -17.26
CA SER A 14 -15.52 -18.54 -18.42
C SER A 14 -15.21 -17.77 -19.73
N ARG A 15 -13.92 -17.51 -20.02
CA ARG A 15 -13.40 -16.72 -21.17
C ARG A 15 -13.79 -15.23 -21.18
N ARG A 16 -14.33 -14.70 -20.09
CA ARG A 16 -14.56 -13.26 -19.88
C ARG A 16 -13.47 -12.71 -18.96
N THR A 17 -12.99 -11.51 -19.24
CA THR A 17 -12.11 -10.78 -18.32
C THR A 17 -12.90 -9.62 -17.71
N ILE A 18 -12.94 -9.57 -16.40
CA ILE A 18 -13.59 -8.54 -15.60
C ILE A 18 -12.49 -7.65 -15.02
N TYR A 19 -12.63 -6.35 -15.19
CA TYR A 19 -11.81 -5.34 -14.53
C TYR A 19 -12.66 -4.62 -13.50
N LEU A 20 -12.25 -4.66 -12.25
CA LEU A 20 -12.90 -3.96 -11.15
C LEU A 20 -12.01 -2.79 -10.75
N PHE A 21 -12.57 -1.60 -10.61
CA PHE A 21 -11.84 -0.39 -10.27
C PHE A 21 -12.27 0.08 -8.89
N TYR A 22 -11.30 0.45 -8.05
CA TYR A 22 -11.53 0.95 -6.71
C TYR A 22 -10.69 2.19 -6.45
N LEU A 23 -11.25 3.12 -5.67
CA LEU A 23 -10.50 4.21 -5.07
C LEU A 23 -10.10 3.75 -3.67
N ASN A 24 -8.79 3.73 -3.39
CA ASN A 24 -8.28 3.50 -2.05
C ASN A 24 -7.79 4.82 -1.47
N VAL A 25 -8.25 5.14 -0.26
CA VAL A 25 -7.80 6.27 0.55
C VAL A 25 -7.31 5.74 1.88
N LYS A 26 -6.06 6.06 2.22
CA LYS A 26 -5.43 5.67 3.47
C LYS A 26 -4.94 6.89 4.23
N ASP A 27 -5.34 7.05 5.49
CA ASP A 27 -4.69 8.03 6.34
C ASP A 27 -3.31 7.52 6.75
N VAL A 28 -2.30 8.37 6.55
CA VAL A 28 -0.91 8.02 6.83
C VAL A 28 -0.66 7.83 8.32
N ALA A 29 -1.36 8.55 9.19
CA ALA A 29 -1.12 8.53 10.63
C ALA A 29 -1.87 7.39 11.32
N SER A 30 -3.19 7.30 11.14
CA SER A 30 -4.02 6.26 11.74
C SER A 30 -3.91 4.91 11.03
N ARG A 31 -3.38 4.90 9.80
CA ARG A 31 -3.39 3.73 8.88
C ARG A 31 -4.79 3.25 8.50
N TYR A 32 -5.83 3.97 8.92
CA TYR A 32 -7.20 3.66 8.55
C TYR A 32 -7.35 3.75 7.04
N GLU A 33 -8.07 2.77 6.49
CA GLU A 33 -8.23 2.55 5.07
C GLU A 33 -9.71 2.59 4.69
N ALA A 34 -10.03 3.35 3.66
CA ALA A 34 -11.34 3.38 3.04
C ALA A 34 -11.18 3.04 1.56
N ILE A 35 -11.87 1.98 1.12
CA ILE A 35 -11.88 1.57 -0.28
C ILE A 35 -13.31 1.63 -0.78
N VAL A 36 -13.51 2.28 -1.92
CA VAL A 36 -14.83 2.41 -2.55
C VAL A 36 -14.76 1.94 -4.00
N PRO A 37 -15.71 1.09 -4.46
CA PRO A 37 -15.79 0.71 -5.85
C PRO A 37 -16.13 1.92 -6.74
N ILE A 38 -15.35 2.06 -7.82
CA ILE A 38 -15.55 3.07 -8.87
C ILE A 38 -16.48 2.49 -9.95
N GLY A 39 -16.23 1.24 -10.38
CA GLY A 39 -17.03 0.58 -11.40
C GLY A 39 -16.38 -0.69 -11.96
N VAL A 40 -17.06 -1.31 -12.92
CA VAL A 40 -16.66 -2.58 -13.56
C VAL A 40 -16.58 -2.43 -15.07
N ALA A 41 -15.56 -3.04 -15.70
CA ALA A 41 -15.47 -3.20 -17.14
C ALA A 41 -15.36 -4.68 -17.54
N LEU A 42 -16.22 -5.13 -18.44
CA LEU A 42 -16.23 -6.49 -18.98
C LEU A 42 -15.55 -6.55 -20.35
N LYS A 43 -14.69 -7.54 -20.57
CA LYS A 43 -14.11 -7.89 -21.87
C LYS A 43 -14.55 -9.29 -22.25
N GLY A 44 -15.42 -9.40 -23.26
CA GLY A 44 -15.80 -10.68 -23.89
C GLY A 44 -14.74 -11.20 -24.88
N PRO A 45 -14.97 -12.38 -25.50
CA PRO A 45 -14.14 -12.88 -26.59
C PRO A 45 -14.36 -12.01 -27.83
N ALA A 46 -13.44 -11.06 -28.06
CA ALA A 46 -13.39 -10.14 -29.19
C ALA A 46 -14.57 -9.13 -29.32
N LYS A 47 -14.38 -7.92 -28.77
CA LYS A 47 -14.36 -6.62 -29.50
C LYS A 47 -14.33 -5.42 -28.54
N ASN A 48 -13.31 -4.59 -28.72
CA ASN A 48 -13.13 -3.19 -28.31
C ASN A 48 -13.02 -2.81 -26.82
N ILE A 49 -11.86 -2.22 -26.52
CA ILE A 49 -11.42 -1.55 -25.27
C ILE A 49 -12.19 -0.23 -24.98
N LYS A 50 -13.17 0.14 -25.82
CA LYS A 50 -13.82 1.46 -25.81
C LYS A 50 -14.78 1.72 -24.62
N ASN A 51 -15.09 0.72 -23.79
CA ASN A 51 -15.94 0.89 -22.59
C ASN A 51 -15.16 1.31 -21.32
N MET A 52 -13.85 1.56 -21.43
CA MET A 52 -13.03 2.11 -20.33
C MET A 52 -13.11 3.65 -20.27
N GLN A 53 -13.50 4.30 -21.37
CA GLN A 53 -13.73 5.74 -21.45
C GLN A 53 -14.95 6.10 -20.58
N GLY A 54 -14.71 6.71 -19.41
CA GLY A 54 -15.76 7.23 -18.53
C GLY A 54 -15.79 6.64 -17.12
N ILE A 55 -15.11 5.51 -16.88
CA ILE A 55 -15.04 4.91 -15.55
C ILE A 55 -14.07 5.71 -14.66
N LEU A 56 -12.81 5.85 -15.10
CA LEU A 56 -11.78 6.61 -14.41
C LEU A 56 -11.80 8.08 -14.85
N THR A 57 -12.78 8.83 -14.34
CA THR A 57 -12.88 10.27 -14.57
C THR A 57 -12.77 11.03 -13.27
N SER A 58 -12.39 12.30 -13.40
CA SER A 58 -12.40 13.25 -12.28
C SER A 58 -13.75 13.34 -11.57
N SER A 59 -14.85 13.24 -12.32
CA SER A 59 -16.21 13.23 -11.78
C SER A 59 -16.49 11.98 -10.95
N THR A 60 -16.04 10.81 -11.43
CA THR A 60 -16.22 9.55 -10.71
C THR A 60 -15.42 9.55 -9.41
N ILE A 61 -14.17 10.01 -9.43
CA ILE A 61 -13.34 10.14 -8.22
C ILE A 61 -13.95 11.13 -7.22
N THR A 62 -14.49 12.26 -7.70
CA THR A 62 -15.21 13.23 -6.87
C THR A 62 -16.34 12.57 -6.09
N LYS A 63 -17.20 11.80 -6.77
CA LYS A 63 -18.31 11.05 -6.13
C LYS A 63 -17.81 10.01 -5.14
N CYS A 64 -16.72 9.32 -5.44
CA CYS A 64 -16.13 8.35 -4.51
C CYS A 64 -15.56 9.03 -3.25
N LEU A 65 -14.92 10.20 -3.38
CA LEU A 65 -14.43 10.96 -2.23
C LEU A 65 -15.58 11.48 -1.36
N GLU A 66 -16.66 11.99 -1.96
CA GLU A 66 -17.89 12.36 -1.25
C GLU A 66 -18.45 11.16 -0.47
N LYS A 67 -18.56 9.98 -1.11
CA LYS A 67 -18.98 8.74 -0.41
C LYS A 67 -18.09 8.38 0.78
N ILE A 68 -16.78 8.63 0.70
CA ILE A 68 -15.84 8.34 1.80
C ILE A 68 -16.01 9.34 2.94
N TYR A 69 -16.01 10.64 2.64
CA TYR A 69 -15.92 11.69 3.66
C TYR A 69 -17.27 12.17 4.19
N ASP A 70 -18.36 11.95 3.44
CA ASP A 70 -19.71 12.31 3.87
C ASP A 70 -20.41 11.15 4.59
N ASP A 71 -19.82 9.94 4.62
CA ASP A 71 -20.34 8.82 5.39
C ASP A 71 -20.09 9.02 6.90
N PRO A 72 -21.13 9.18 7.73
CA PRO A 72 -20.97 9.39 9.17
C PRO A 72 -20.40 8.18 9.91
N LYS A 73 -20.41 6.98 9.29
CA LYS A 73 -19.80 5.77 9.86
C LYS A 73 -18.30 5.70 9.57
N ASN A 74 -17.81 6.46 8.59
CA ASN A 74 -16.40 6.48 8.25
C ASN A 74 -15.65 7.47 9.16
N PRO A 75 -14.62 7.04 9.90
CA PRO A 75 -13.85 7.94 10.77
C PRO A 75 -12.93 8.90 10.00
N LEU A 76 -12.75 8.70 8.67
CA LEU A 76 -11.97 9.63 7.86
C LEU A 76 -12.69 10.97 7.71
N ILE A 77 -11.99 12.03 8.07
CA ILE A 77 -12.41 13.42 7.81
C ILE A 77 -11.57 14.02 6.69
N TRP A 78 -12.06 15.09 6.07
CA TRP A 78 -11.29 15.84 5.07
C TRP A 78 -9.89 16.21 5.60
N PRO A 79 -8.80 15.77 4.95
CA PRO A 79 -7.46 15.93 5.48
C PRO A 79 -6.89 17.33 5.21
N LYS A 80 -5.88 17.76 5.97
CA LYS A 80 -5.12 18.97 5.62
C LYS A 80 -4.35 18.84 4.30
N VAL A 81 -3.86 17.64 4.01
CA VAL A 81 -3.10 17.32 2.80
C VAL A 81 -3.62 16.01 2.20
N PHE A 82 -3.94 16.06 0.92
CA PHE A 82 -4.32 14.91 0.10
C PHE A 82 -3.23 14.67 -0.95
N LEU A 83 -2.61 13.50 -0.88
CA LEU A 83 -1.51 13.09 -1.73
C LEU A 83 -2.00 12.03 -2.72
N SER A 84 -1.95 12.35 -4.00
CA SER A 84 -2.29 11.43 -5.09
C SER A 84 -1.13 11.31 -6.08
N ASP A 85 -1.25 10.36 -6.99
CA ASP A 85 -0.41 10.34 -8.18
C ASP A 85 -0.74 11.53 -9.14
N ARG A 86 -0.12 11.54 -10.32
CA ARG A 86 -0.32 12.58 -11.34
C ARG A 86 -1.45 12.25 -12.33
N GLY A 87 -2.27 11.24 -12.06
CA GLY A 87 -3.41 10.82 -12.85
C GLY A 87 -4.37 11.97 -13.19
N SER A 88 -5.00 11.89 -14.36
CA SER A 88 -5.96 12.90 -14.82
C SER A 88 -7.29 12.84 -14.04
N GLU A 89 -7.60 11.69 -13.47
CA GLU A 89 -8.74 11.44 -12.58
C GLU A 89 -8.61 12.23 -11.26
N PHE A 90 -7.41 12.57 -10.81
CA PHE A 90 -7.20 13.42 -9.63
C PHE A 90 -7.01 14.91 -9.98
N LYS A 91 -7.31 15.32 -11.23
CA LYS A 91 -7.26 16.72 -11.70
C LYS A 91 -8.68 17.26 -11.88
N GLY A 92 -8.84 18.54 -12.24
CA GLY A 92 -10.15 19.06 -12.67
C GLY A 92 -11.18 19.16 -11.55
N GLU A 93 -12.30 18.45 -11.65
CA GLU A 93 -13.38 18.46 -10.64
C GLU A 93 -12.90 17.97 -9.27
N CYS A 94 -12.12 16.89 -9.23
CA CYS A 94 -11.52 16.37 -8.01
C CYS A 94 -10.69 17.44 -7.27
N GLU A 95 -9.91 18.27 -8.00
CA GLU A 95 -9.15 19.35 -7.37
C GLU A 95 -10.05 20.47 -6.86
N LYS A 96 -11.13 20.79 -7.58
CA LYS A 96 -12.12 21.77 -7.13
C LYS A 96 -12.80 21.31 -5.85
N LEU A 97 -13.19 20.04 -5.75
CA LEU A 97 -13.77 19.46 -4.53
C LEU A 97 -12.79 19.56 -3.36
N LEU A 98 -11.56 19.08 -3.51
CA LEU A 98 -10.55 19.14 -2.45
C LEU A 98 -10.31 20.58 -1.97
N ARG A 99 -10.20 21.54 -2.89
CA ARG A 99 -10.03 22.96 -2.54
C ARG A 99 -11.25 23.55 -1.83
N LYS A 100 -12.47 23.17 -2.24
CA LYS A 100 -13.72 23.59 -1.58
C LYS A 100 -13.74 23.20 -0.09
N HIS A 101 -13.16 22.05 0.24
CA HIS A 101 -13.02 21.56 1.62
C HIS A 101 -11.72 22.00 2.32
N GLY A 102 -10.99 22.98 1.76
CA GLY A 102 -9.76 23.52 2.37
C GLY A 102 -8.57 22.55 2.34
N VAL A 103 -8.62 21.51 1.51
CA VAL A 103 -7.58 20.48 1.42
C VAL A 103 -6.46 20.92 0.49
N LYS A 104 -5.21 20.86 0.97
CA LYS A 104 -4.03 21.07 0.12
C LYS A 104 -3.75 19.81 -0.69
N ILE A 105 -3.66 19.98 -2.00
CA ILE A 105 -3.42 18.87 -2.93
C ILE A 105 -1.91 18.77 -3.17
N GLN A 106 -1.36 17.59 -2.97
CA GLN A 106 0.02 17.26 -3.27
C GLN A 106 0.05 16.14 -4.31
N LYS A 107 0.92 16.30 -5.32
CA LYS A 107 1.14 15.28 -6.33
C LYS A 107 2.44 14.54 -6.04
N ALA A 108 2.39 13.21 -6.09
CA ALA A 108 3.54 12.36 -5.88
C ALA A 108 4.65 12.73 -6.86
N LYS A 109 5.87 12.93 -6.34
CA LYS A 109 7.04 13.22 -7.18
C LYS A 109 7.66 11.93 -7.72
N SER A 110 7.57 10.85 -6.95
CA SER A 110 8.05 9.51 -7.28
C SER A 110 7.13 8.45 -6.64
N LYS A 111 7.29 7.18 -7.04
CA LYS A 111 6.60 6.04 -6.40
C LYS A 111 6.89 5.94 -4.90
N LYS A 112 8.11 6.29 -4.46
CA LYS A 112 8.52 6.30 -3.05
C LYS A 112 7.60 7.19 -2.18
N THR A 113 7.05 8.27 -2.74
CA THR A 113 6.11 9.14 -2.01
C THR A 113 4.76 8.47 -1.74
N MET A 114 4.40 7.44 -2.51
CA MET A 114 3.14 6.68 -2.40
C MET A 114 3.30 5.31 -1.73
N GLY A 115 4.46 4.99 -1.14
CA GLY A 115 4.76 3.63 -0.67
C GLY A 115 3.75 3.04 0.33
N ILE A 116 3.05 3.88 1.09
CA ILE A 116 2.02 3.44 2.06
C ILE A 116 0.79 2.91 1.32
N ILE A 117 0.22 3.72 0.41
CA ILE A 117 -0.95 3.28 -0.35
C ILE A 117 -0.61 2.15 -1.32
N GLU A 118 0.60 2.14 -1.90
CA GLU A 118 1.05 1.06 -2.79
C GLU A 118 1.13 -0.28 -2.04
N ARG A 119 1.67 -0.28 -0.81
CA ARG A 119 1.69 -1.47 0.05
C ARG A 119 0.27 -1.90 0.41
N SER A 120 -0.61 -0.94 0.71
CA SER A 120 -2.01 -1.21 1.01
C SER A 120 -2.73 -1.88 -0.16
N ASN A 121 -2.58 -1.31 -1.35
CA ASN A 121 -3.13 -1.84 -2.59
C ASN A 121 -2.63 -3.27 -2.84
N LYS A 122 -1.35 -3.56 -2.57
CA LYS A 122 -0.81 -4.91 -2.69
C LYS A 122 -1.49 -5.88 -1.71
N THR A 123 -1.65 -5.51 -0.44
CA THR A 123 -2.29 -6.37 0.56
C THR A 123 -3.76 -6.64 0.21
N PHE A 124 -4.50 -5.59 -0.14
CA PHE A 124 -5.88 -5.71 -0.60
C PHE A 124 -5.99 -6.67 -1.79
N GLN A 125 -5.15 -6.50 -2.81
CA GLN A 125 -5.18 -7.37 -3.99
C GLN A 125 -4.89 -8.83 -3.65
N VAL A 126 -3.93 -9.10 -2.75
CA VAL A 126 -3.62 -10.49 -2.34
C VAL A 126 -4.83 -11.15 -1.69
N GLN A 127 -5.46 -10.50 -0.71
CA GLN A 127 -6.65 -11.03 -0.04
C GLN A 127 -7.83 -11.17 -1.01
N PHE A 128 -8.05 -10.16 -1.85
CA PHE A 128 -9.09 -10.15 -2.86
C PHE A 128 -8.95 -11.31 -3.84
N TYR A 129 -7.75 -11.54 -4.39
CA TYR A 129 -7.51 -12.68 -5.27
C TYR A 129 -7.62 -14.02 -4.57
N SER A 130 -7.17 -14.15 -3.32
CA SER A 130 -7.35 -15.39 -2.55
C SER A 130 -8.83 -15.75 -2.36
N ILE A 131 -9.69 -14.75 -2.13
CA ILE A 131 -11.13 -14.95 -2.03
C ILE A 131 -11.70 -15.34 -3.40
N LEU A 132 -11.36 -14.61 -4.47
CA LEU A 132 -11.80 -14.95 -5.84
C LEU A 132 -11.40 -16.37 -6.24
N ASP A 133 -10.17 -16.78 -5.96
CA ASP A 133 -9.66 -18.13 -6.25
C ASP A 133 -10.42 -19.19 -5.45
N ALA A 134 -10.76 -18.90 -4.18
CA ALA A 134 -11.58 -19.80 -3.36
C ALA A 134 -13.01 -19.94 -3.91
N TYR A 135 -13.62 -18.84 -4.35
CA TYR A 135 -14.92 -18.89 -5.03
C TYR A 135 -14.85 -19.71 -6.31
N ASP A 136 -13.82 -19.53 -7.14
CA ASP A 136 -13.63 -20.32 -8.37
C ASP A 136 -13.40 -21.82 -8.10
N LEU A 137 -12.82 -22.18 -6.96
CA LEU A 137 -12.66 -23.59 -6.56
C LEU A 137 -13.95 -24.23 -6.06
N LEU A 138 -14.79 -23.46 -5.35
CA LEU A 138 -16.05 -23.93 -4.78
C LEU A 138 -17.19 -23.95 -5.79
N ASP A 139 -17.12 -23.06 -6.78
CA ASP A 139 -18.14 -22.91 -7.79
C ASP A 139 -17.90 -23.84 -8.99
N THR A 140 -18.59 -24.98 -8.99
CA THR A 140 -18.65 -25.89 -10.15
C THR A 140 -19.54 -25.38 -11.29
N SER A 141 -20.25 -24.27 -11.10
CA SER A 141 -21.08 -23.67 -12.13
C SER A 141 -20.26 -22.73 -13.02
N SER A 142 -20.75 -22.47 -14.23
CA SER A 142 -20.11 -21.52 -15.16
C SER A 142 -20.40 -20.05 -14.80
N ASP A 143 -21.10 -19.82 -13.69
CA ASP A 143 -21.62 -18.53 -13.30
C ASP A 143 -20.52 -17.71 -12.63
N ILE A 144 -20.44 -16.44 -13.00
CA ILE A 144 -19.51 -15.51 -12.38
C ILE A 144 -20.03 -15.26 -10.97
N ILE A 145 -19.17 -15.04 -9.96
CA ILE A 145 -19.59 -14.35 -8.73
C ILE A 145 -20.56 -13.26 -9.17
N GLU A 146 -21.81 -13.30 -8.71
CA GLU A 146 -22.75 -12.29 -9.15
C GLU A 146 -22.12 -10.94 -8.78
N LEU A 147 -22.08 -10.00 -9.74
CA LEU A 147 -21.42 -8.70 -9.54
C LEU A 147 -21.95 -7.98 -8.29
N ASP A 148 -23.14 -8.38 -7.84
CA ASP A 148 -23.85 -7.92 -6.65
C ASP A 148 -23.24 -8.43 -5.33
N ASP A 149 -22.45 -9.51 -5.32
CA ASP A 149 -21.75 -10.05 -4.14
C ASP A 149 -20.37 -9.38 -3.91
N LEU A 150 -19.79 -8.78 -4.95
CA LEU A 150 -18.46 -8.16 -4.89
C LEU A 150 -18.35 -7.01 -3.87
N PRO A 151 -19.35 -6.12 -3.69
CA PRO A 151 -19.31 -5.12 -2.64
C PRO A 151 -19.14 -5.72 -1.25
N GLY A 152 -19.85 -6.82 -0.94
CA GLY A 152 -19.73 -7.49 0.37
C GLY A 152 -18.36 -8.12 0.59
N VAL A 153 -17.74 -8.68 -0.46
CA VAL A 153 -16.36 -9.18 -0.40
C VAL A 153 -15.37 -8.05 -0.12
N VAL A 154 -15.55 -6.90 -0.78
CA VAL A 154 -14.68 -5.72 -0.59
C VAL A 154 -14.83 -5.17 0.82
N ASP A 155 -16.06 -5.02 1.30
CA ASP A 155 -16.34 -4.52 2.66
C ASP A 155 -15.72 -5.43 3.71
N SER A 156 -15.84 -6.76 3.55
CA SER A 156 -15.21 -7.75 4.44
C SER A 156 -13.68 -7.63 4.45
N ILE A 157 -13.04 -7.51 3.28
CA ILE A 157 -11.59 -7.32 3.19
C ILE A 157 -11.16 -5.99 3.83
N VAL A 158 -11.92 -4.91 3.62
CA VAL A 158 -11.59 -3.60 4.20
C VAL A 158 -11.75 -3.62 5.72
N GLU A 159 -12.80 -4.25 6.22
CA GLU A 159 -13.00 -4.49 7.64
C GLU A 159 -11.84 -5.30 8.21
N ASP A 160 -11.45 -6.40 7.56
CA ASP A 160 -10.27 -7.17 7.91
C ASP A 160 -8.98 -6.35 7.81
N LEU A 161 -8.80 -5.45 6.85
CA LEU A 161 -7.60 -4.60 6.79
C LEU A 161 -7.53 -3.59 7.94
N ASN A 162 -8.68 -3.04 8.33
CA ASN A 162 -8.81 -2.09 9.42
C ASN A 162 -8.77 -2.76 10.80
N ASN A 163 -9.21 -4.02 10.91
CA ASN A 163 -9.22 -4.83 12.14
C ASN A 163 -8.01 -5.77 12.26
N SER A 164 -7.39 -6.12 11.14
CA SER A 164 -6.17 -6.94 11.12
C SER A 164 -5.08 -6.12 11.72
N VAL A 165 -4.37 -6.74 12.66
CA VAL A 165 -3.16 -6.19 13.24
C VAL A 165 -2.11 -6.04 12.14
N THR A 166 -2.21 -4.99 11.33
CA THR A 166 -1.06 -4.36 10.69
C THR A 166 -0.26 -3.70 11.81
N ARG A 167 0.26 -4.52 12.75
CA ARG A 167 0.78 -4.08 14.05
C ARG A 167 -0.15 -3.04 14.77
N LEU A 168 -1.48 -3.17 14.62
CA LEU A 168 -2.54 -2.20 14.98
C LEU A 168 -2.53 -1.59 16.40
N LEU A 169 -1.88 -2.17 17.40
CA LEU A 169 -1.86 -1.62 18.76
C LEU A 169 -0.47 -1.66 19.37
N GLY A 170 0.55 -1.69 18.50
CA GLY A 170 1.90 -1.35 18.92
C GLY A 170 1.89 0.14 19.26
N PRO A 171 2.36 0.54 20.44
CA PRO A 171 2.43 1.95 20.77
C PRO A 171 3.24 2.73 19.70
N MET A 172 2.77 3.92 19.28
CA MET A 172 3.44 4.73 18.24
C MET A 172 4.12 5.97 18.83
N GLY A 173 5.18 6.44 18.18
CA GLY A 173 5.94 7.60 18.63
C GLY A 173 6.60 7.34 19.98
N TYR A 174 6.25 8.11 21.00
CA TYR A 174 6.86 8.00 22.34
C TYR A 174 6.76 6.62 22.97
N ASN A 175 5.65 5.94 22.67
CA ASN A 175 5.36 4.67 23.29
C ASN A 175 5.99 3.50 22.48
N GLU A 176 6.44 3.72 21.24
CA GLU A 176 7.01 2.68 20.37
C GLU A 176 8.24 2.04 21.04
N LYS A 177 8.35 0.71 20.98
CA LYS A 177 9.56 0.01 21.47
C LYS A 177 10.72 0.37 20.55
N ARG A 178 11.54 1.30 21.01
CA ARG A 178 12.69 1.82 20.27
C ARG A 178 13.79 0.79 20.19
N LEU A 179 14.51 0.82 19.08
CA LEU A 179 15.82 0.20 18.99
C LEU A 179 16.82 1.03 19.78
N SER A 180 17.75 0.36 20.46
CA SER A 180 18.88 1.00 21.13
C SER A 180 19.92 1.44 20.11
N TYR A 181 20.73 2.44 20.46
CA TYR A 181 21.90 2.80 19.66
C TYR A 181 22.95 1.67 19.62
N ASP A 182 22.89 0.74 20.58
CA ASP A 182 23.72 -0.46 20.61
C ASP A 182 23.19 -1.60 19.71
N ASP A 183 21.99 -1.46 19.15
CA ASP A 183 21.41 -2.49 18.27
C ASP A 183 22.09 -2.43 16.89
N SER A 184 22.68 -3.56 16.49
CA SER A 184 23.13 -3.78 15.11
C SER A 184 21.95 -4.22 14.24
N VAL A 185 21.79 -3.62 13.07
CA VAL A 185 20.66 -3.88 12.18
C VAL A 185 21.09 -4.14 10.74
N ILE A 186 20.29 -4.94 10.03
CA ILE A 186 20.27 -4.96 8.56
C ILE A 186 18.94 -4.36 8.11
N TYR A 187 18.94 -3.65 6.98
CA TYR A 187 17.74 -3.03 6.45
C TYR A 187 17.18 -3.79 5.24
N LEU A 188 15.87 -3.69 5.04
CA LEU A 188 15.18 -4.28 3.91
C LEU A 188 15.47 -3.49 2.62
N LEU A 189 15.97 -4.18 1.59
CA LEU A 189 16.31 -3.55 0.32
C LEU A 189 15.09 -2.97 -0.39
N ASP A 190 15.25 -1.74 -0.89
CA ASP A 190 14.30 -1.13 -1.81
C ASP A 190 14.45 -1.79 -3.20
N PRO A 191 13.34 -1.92 -3.97
CA PRO A 191 13.40 -2.40 -5.35
C PRO A 191 14.37 -1.69 -6.30
N SER A 192 14.80 -0.47 -5.96
CA SER A 192 15.79 0.31 -6.70
C SER A 192 17.25 0.05 -6.31
N GLU A 193 17.50 -0.66 -5.20
CA GLU A 193 18.84 -0.97 -4.68
C GLU A 193 19.35 -2.35 -5.15
N TYR A 194 18.61 -3.02 -6.05
CA TYR A 194 18.97 -4.33 -6.59
C TYR A 194 20.00 -4.21 -7.73
N GLU A 195 21.22 -4.75 -7.52
CA GLU A 195 22.11 -5.12 -8.61
C GLU A 195 21.84 -6.57 -9.05
N GLY A 196 21.33 -6.77 -10.27
CA GLY A 196 21.16 -8.12 -10.86
C GLY A 196 19.71 -8.55 -11.19
N GLY A 197 19.02 -7.80 -12.05
CA GLY A 197 17.84 -8.28 -12.79
C GLY A 197 16.55 -8.53 -11.99
N ARG A 198 15.49 -9.01 -12.69
CA ARG A 198 14.15 -9.25 -12.13
C ARG A 198 14.11 -10.52 -11.25
N ARG A 199 13.95 -10.37 -9.93
CA ARG A 199 13.59 -11.46 -8.98
C ARG A 199 12.23 -11.19 -8.31
N ARG A 200 11.62 -12.21 -7.68
CA ARG A 200 10.21 -12.20 -7.26
C ARG A 200 9.99 -11.31 -6.02
N ALA A 201 8.86 -10.61 -5.97
CA ALA A 201 8.50 -9.67 -4.90
C ALA A 201 8.11 -10.32 -3.55
N THR A 202 8.30 -11.63 -3.42
CA THR A 202 8.08 -12.45 -2.20
C THR A 202 9.37 -12.71 -1.43
N ASP A 203 10.52 -12.42 -2.02
CA ASP A 203 11.81 -12.66 -1.38
C ASP A 203 12.12 -11.46 -0.47
N MET A 204 12.09 -11.66 0.85
CA MET A 204 12.52 -10.64 1.83
C MET A 204 14.05 -10.48 1.74
N ASN A 205 14.50 -9.60 0.84
CA ASN A 205 15.91 -9.37 0.59
C ASN A 205 16.45 -8.31 1.55
N TRP A 206 17.12 -8.75 2.60
CA TRP A 206 17.84 -7.88 3.51
C TRP A 206 19.20 -7.50 2.92
N PHE A 207 19.66 -6.28 3.16
CA PHE A 207 20.99 -5.87 2.78
C PHE A 207 22.04 -6.68 3.54
N SER A 208 23.12 -7.07 2.88
CA SER A 208 24.13 -7.98 3.44
C SER A 208 25.12 -7.30 4.39
N LYS A 209 25.09 -5.97 4.51
CA LYS A 209 25.93 -5.20 5.41
C LYS A 209 25.17 -4.82 6.69
N ILE A 210 25.88 -4.87 7.81
CA ILE A 210 25.38 -4.47 9.12
C ILE A 210 25.59 -2.97 9.30
N TYR A 211 24.58 -2.32 9.88
CA TYR A 211 24.58 -0.93 10.24
C TYR A 211 24.28 -0.75 11.72
N ASN A 212 24.76 0.36 12.26
CA ASN A 212 24.37 0.86 13.57
C ASN A 212 23.35 1.99 13.41
N ILE A 213 22.58 2.23 14.47
CA ILE A 213 21.66 3.36 14.50
C ILE A 213 22.47 4.62 14.78
N ARG A 214 22.42 5.57 13.86
CA ARG A 214 23.09 6.88 13.99
C ARG A 214 22.20 7.90 14.66
N GLU A 215 20.95 7.99 14.21
CA GLU A 215 19.98 8.95 14.72
C GLU A 215 18.58 8.34 14.73
N SER A 216 17.75 8.77 15.69
CA SER A 216 16.33 8.43 15.69
C SER A 216 15.49 9.70 15.89
N LEU A 217 14.44 9.86 15.08
CA LEU A 217 13.48 10.95 15.19
C LEU A 217 12.15 10.41 15.71
N VAL A 218 11.75 10.91 16.87
CA VAL A 218 10.48 10.54 17.53
C VAL A 218 9.51 11.71 17.45
N GLN A 219 8.31 11.46 16.93
CA GLN A 219 7.22 12.43 16.94
C GLN A 219 5.94 11.76 17.47
N LYS A 220 5.09 12.54 18.15
CA LYS A 220 3.82 12.02 18.69
C LYS A 220 2.95 11.50 17.53
N ASN A 221 2.45 10.26 17.68
CA ASN A 221 1.59 9.59 16.69
C ASN A 221 2.22 9.42 15.30
N GLN A 222 3.55 9.38 15.20
CA GLN A 222 4.28 9.00 13.99
C GLN A 222 5.24 7.84 14.30
N PRO A 223 5.56 6.98 13.32
CA PRO A 223 6.58 5.95 13.49
C PRO A 223 7.94 6.59 13.74
N VAL A 224 8.75 5.96 14.58
CA VAL A 224 10.15 6.40 14.79
C VAL A 224 10.93 6.20 13.49
N LEU A 225 11.60 7.25 13.04
CA LEU A 225 12.50 7.21 11.90
C LEU A 225 13.92 7.00 12.38
N TYR A 226 14.64 6.07 11.76
CA TYR A 226 16.02 5.73 12.07
C TYR A 226 16.93 6.08 10.89
N TRP A 227 18.05 6.73 11.16
CA TRP A 227 19.16 6.87 10.22
C TRP A 227 20.26 5.90 10.62
N LEU A 228 20.86 5.28 9.61
CA LEU A 228 21.83 4.20 9.79
C LEU A 228 23.21 4.65 9.34
N GLU A 229 24.23 4.08 9.97
CA GLU A 229 25.64 4.29 9.60
C GLU A 229 26.40 2.97 9.73
N ASP A 230 27.22 2.65 8.73
CA ASP A 230 28.09 1.47 8.79
C ASP A 230 29.41 1.78 9.51
N ASN A 231 30.23 0.75 9.71
CA ASN A 231 31.53 0.88 10.39
C ASN A 231 32.55 1.74 9.61
N GLU A 232 32.27 2.07 8.35
CA GLU A 232 33.10 2.93 7.50
C GLU A 232 32.61 4.39 7.47
N GLY A 233 31.51 4.70 8.19
CA GLY A 233 30.90 6.03 8.20
C GLY A 233 29.98 6.31 7.01
N ASN A 234 29.63 5.30 6.22
CA ASN A 234 28.67 5.46 5.14
C ASN A 234 27.24 5.28 5.66
N SER A 235 26.35 6.16 5.24
CA SER A 235 24.93 6.14 5.60
C SER A 235 24.07 5.98 4.34
N PRO A 236 23.02 5.15 4.33
CA PRO A 236 22.03 5.17 3.26
C PRO A 236 21.38 6.55 3.13
N GLU A 237 21.03 6.97 1.92
CA GLU A 237 20.43 8.29 1.64
C GLU A 237 18.97 8.44 2.13
N ARG A 238 18.46 7.51 2.94
CA ARG A 238 17.09 7.49 3.47
C ARG A 238 17.03 7.06 4.93
N SER A 239 15.95 7.48 5.58
CA SER A 239 15.55 6.99 6.90
C SER A 239 14.73 5.70 6.79
N PHE A 240 14.71 4.93 7.87
CA PHE A 240 14.01 3.66 7.97
C PHE A 240 13.00 3.66 9.12
N VAL A 241 11.89 2.95 8.97
CA VAL A 241 11.01 2.63 10.10
C VAL A 241 11.41 1.30 10.74
N ARG A 242 10.95 1.03 11.97
CA ARG A 242 11.27 -0.21 12.70
C ARG A 242 11.02 -1.49 11.89
N GLU A 243 10.00 -1.52 11.04
CA GLU A 243 9.65 -2.65 10.16
C GLU A 243 10.65 -2.91 9.04
N GLU A 244 11.38 -1.87 8.62
CA GLU A 244 12.40 -1.97 7.57
C GLU A 244 13.75 -2.42 8.15
N LEU A 245 13.84 -2.63 9.47
CA LEU A 245 15.05 -3.00 10.18
C LEU A 245 14.90 -4.36 10.88
N GLN A 246 15.87 -5.23 10.64
CA GLN A 246 16.04 -6.47 11.39
C GLN A 246 17.24 -6.33 12.33
N VAL A 247 17.00 -6.53 13.62
CA VAL A 247 18.06 -6.55 14.64
C VAL A 247 18.85 -7.84 14.50
N ILE A 248 20.17 -7.72 14.44
CA ILE A 248 21.11 -8.83 14.43
C ILE A 248 21.52 -9.10 15.87
N PRO A 249 21.27 -10.33 16.40
CA PRO A 249 21.80 -10.71 17.69
C PRO A 249 23.33 -10.66 17.67
N PRO A 250 23.99 -10.24 18.77
CA PRO A 250 25.45 -10.16 18.83
C PRO A 250 26.15 -11.51 18.65
N ASP A 251 25.45 -12.63 18.89
CA ASP A 251 26.02 -13.99 18.95
C ASP A 251 25.73 -14.85 17.71
N VAL A 252 25.40 -14.26 16.55
CA VAL A 252 25.17 -15.05 15.33
C VAL A 252 26.51 -15.48 14.71
N GLU A 253 26.85 -16.76 14.83
CA GLU A 253 27.91 -17.37 14.01
C GLU A 253 27.46 -17.46 12.55
N TYR A 254 28.18 -16.77 11.66
CA TYR A 254 27.92 -16.81 10.22
C TYR A 254 28.37 -18.14 9.61
N PRO A 255 27.67 -18.64 8.58
CA PRO A 255 28.18 -19.77 7.81
C PRO A 255 29.56 -19.42 7.22
N PRO A 256 30.50 -20.37 7.21
CA PRO A 256 31.86 -20.13 6.71
C PRO A 256 31.87 -19.57 5.29
N GLN A 257 32.77 -18.62 5.02
CA GLN A 257 32.88 -17.90 3.73
C GLN A 257 33.00 -18.81 2.50
N TRP A 258 33.49 -20.04 2.65
CA TRP A 258 33.60 -21.00 1.55
C TRP A 258 32.26 -21.46 0.98
N ILE A 259 31.15 -21.29 1.72
CA ILE A 259 29.79 -21.61 1.25
C ILE A 259 29.28 -20.55 0.25
N LEU A 260 29.82 -19.33 0.28
CA LEU A 260 29.41 -18.21 -0.58
C LEU A 260 30.24 -18.09 -1.86
N ALA A 261 31.26 -18.94 -2.03
CA ALA A 261 32.10 -18.99 -3.21
C ALA A 261 31.61 -20.09 -4.17
N ASN A 262 30.61 -19.77 -5.00
CA ASN A 262 30.30 -20.48 -6.25
C ASN A 262 29.64 -19.53 -7.25
#